data_AF-A0A4Y2NA41-F1
#
_entry.id   AF-A0A4Y2NA41-F1
#
_cell.length_a   1.000
_cell.length_b   1.000
_cell.length_c   1.000
_cell.angle_alpha   90.00
_cell.angle_beta   90.00
_cell.angle_gamma   90.00
#
_symmetry.space_group_name_H-M   'P 1'
#
loop_
_entity.id
_entity.type
_entity.pdbx_description
1 polymer ?
#
loop_
_entity_poly.entity_id
_entity_poly.type
_entity_poly.pdbx_seq_one_letter_code
_entity_poly.pdbx_strand_id
1 'polypeptide(L)'
;MPIFCFKKCLWDILEGLRWVNKYIGYFGGDTSRITIAGESAGSWSVGLLAVSPLAEGLYKRQIMESGSPIFLAAENNTQNLALSQRVAEMVGCASPTFNIKDYPGPVVECLR
;
A
#
# COMPACT_ATOMS: atom_id res chain seq x y z
N MET A 1 10.16 -3.66 -9.34
CA MET A 1 9.49 -3.40 -8.06
C MET A 1 8.68 -2.09 -8.09
N PRO A 2 7.56 -2.04 -8.81
CA PRO A 2 6.42 -1.20 -8.42
C PRO A 2 5.11 -2.02 -8.42
N ILE A 3 4.01 -1.49 -7.90
CA ILE A 3 2.77 -2.19 -7.47
C ILE A 3 2.89 -2.95 -6.15
N PHE A 4 3.96 -3.72 -5.94
CA PHE A 4 4.03 -4.56 -4.74
C PHE A 4 4.10 -3.75 -3.43
N CYS A 5 4.73 -2.57 -3.42
CA CYS A 5 4.70 -1.72 -2.23
C CYS A 5 3.31 -1.11 -2.02
N PHE A 6 2.62 -0.54 -3.02
CA PHE A 6 1.39 0.21 -2.68
C PHE A 6 0.32 -0.63 -1.96
N LYS A 7 0.09 -1.88 -2.39
CA LYS A 7 -0.82 -2.77 -1.65
C LYS A 7 -0.21 -3.28 -0.34
N LYS A 8 1.06 -3.72 -0.32
CA LYS A 8 1.68 -4.25 0.92
C LYS A 8 1.86 -3.16 1.99
N CYS A 9 2.36 -2.00 1.58
CA CYS A 9 2.54 -0.82 2.42
C CYS A 9 1.17 -0.36 2.99
N LEU A 10 0.05 -0.51 2.26
CA LEU A 10 -1.29 -0.28 2.81
C LEU A 10 -1.71 -1.35 3.85
N TRP A 11 -1.37 -2.61 3.64
CA TRP A 11 -1.55 -3.68 4.64
C TRP A 11 -0.74 -3.40 5.91
N ASP A 12 0.49 -2.92 5.78
CA ASP A 12 1.33 -2.58 6.93
C ASP A 12 0.71 -1.44 7.76
N ILE A 13 0.18 -0.40 7.10
CA ILE A 13 -0.55 0.68 7.78
C ILE A 13 -1.79 0.14 8.48
N LEU A 14 -2.54 -0.76 7.83
CA LEU A 14 -3.73 -1.37 8.40
C LEU A 14 -3.41 -2.18 9.66
N GLU A 15 -2.35 -2.99 9.63
CA GLU A 15 -1.91 -3.78 10.79
C GLU A 15 -1.37 -2.87 11.91
N GLY A 16 -0.65 -1.81 11.56
CA GLY A 16 -0.28 -0.77 12.51
C GLY A 16 -1.51 -0.13 13.17
N LEU A 17 -2.56 0.13 12.39
CA LEU A 17 -3.80 0.69 12.92
C LEU A 17 -4.56 -0.29 13.82
N ARG A 18 -4.57 -1.59 13.49
CA ARG A 18 -5.11 -2.64 14.37
C ARG A 18 -4.34 -2.69 15.69
N TRP A 19 -3.01 -2.58 15.62
CA TRP A 19 -2.17 -2.55 16.82
C TRP A 19 -2.51 -1.33 17.69
N VAL A 20 -2.58 -0.14 17.10
CA VAL A 20 -2.96 1.08 17.83
C VAL A 20 -4.35 0.94 18.44
N ASN A 21 -5.34 0.52 17.66
CA ASN A 21 -6.71 0.33 18.16
C ASN A 21 -6.76 -0.66 19.34
N LYS A 22 -5.95 -1.72 19.31
CA LYS A 22 -5.89 -2.72 20.38
C LYS A 22 -5.15 -2.23 21.63
N TYR A 23 -4.09 -1.43 21.47
CA TYR A 23 -3.15 -1.17 22.57
C TYR A 23 -3.08 0.28 23.05
N ILE A 24 -3.65 1.26 22.33
CA ILE A 24 -3.49 2.67 22.72
C ILE A 24 -4.07 3.00 24.10
N GLY A 25 -5.02 2.19 24.59
CA GLY A 25 -5.54 2.29 25.96
C GLY A 25 -4.48 2.11 27.05
N TYR A 26 -3.45 1.28 26.82
CA TYR A 26 -2.33 1.11 27.75
C TYR A 26 -1.44 2.34 27.84
N PHE A 27 -1.52 3.24 26.85
CA PHE A 27 -0.81 4.52 26.81
C PHE A 27 -1.69 5.70 27.23
N GLY A 28 -2.88 5.44 27.79
CA GLY A 28 -3.86 6.46 28.20
C GLY A 28 -4.66 7.07 27.04
N GLY A 29 -4.58 6.49 25.84
CA GLY A 29 -5.42 6.91 24.72
C GLY A 29 -6.80 6.27 24.74
N ASP A 30 -7.68 6.79 23.88
CA ASP A 30 -9.06 6.35 23.74
C ASP A 30 -9.28 5.73 22.37
N THR A 31 -9.57 4.42 22.34
CA THR A 31 -9.76 3.64 21.11
C THR A 31 -10.94 4.14 20.27
N SER A 32 -11.93 4.78 20.90
CA SER A 32 -13.10 5.35 20.22
C SER A 32 -12.83 6.70 19.54
N ARG A 33 -11.68 7.33 19.84
CA ARG A 33 -11.33 8.68 19.38
C ARG A 33 -10.09 8.75 18.48
N ILE A 34 -9.63 7.61 17.95
CA ILE A 34 -8.48 7.54 17.05
C ILE A 34 -8.74 8.38 15.78
N THR A 35 -7.78 9.23 15.44
CA THR A 35 -7.73 10.02 14.21
C THR A 35 -6.51 9.60 13.41
N ILE A 36 -6.69 9.25 12.14
CA ILE A 36 -5.58 8.98 11.22
C ILE A 36 -5.29 10.25 10.39
N ALA A 37 -4.04 10.65 10.27
CA ALA A 37 -3.63 11.81 9.49
C ALA A 37 -2.53 11.42 8.50
N GLY A 38 -2.58 11.96 7.29
CA GLY A 38 -1.59 11.67 6.26
C GLY A 38 -1.39 12.84 5.31
N GLU A 39 -0.14 13.01 4.88
CA GLU A 39 0.31 14.03 3.92
C GLU A 39 0.80 13.36 2.64
N SER A 40 0.57 13.97 1.47
CA SER A 40 1.02 13.47 0.17
C SER A 40 0.61 12.01 -0.08
N ALA A 41 1.55 11.09 -0.27
CA ALA A 41 1.29 9.64 -0.40
C ALA A 41 0.62 9.04 0.85
N GLY A 42 0.86 9.61 2.03
CA GLY A 42 0.15 9.29 3.27
C GLY A 42 -1.32 9.69 3.20
N SER A 43 -1.64 10.85 2.62
CA SER A 43 -3.03 11.28 2.40
C SER A 43 -3.76 10.33 1.44
N TRP A 44 -3.07 9.84 0.40
CA TRP A 44 -3.64 8.82 -0.49
C TRP A 44 -3.94 7.53 0.27
N SER A 45 -3.02 7.08 1.12
CA SER A 45 -3.19 5.89 1.95
C SER A 45 -4.38 6.03 2.92
N VAL A 46 -4.51 7.18 3.59
CA VAL A 46 -5.67 7.50 4.43
C VAL A 46 -6.97 7.47 3.63
N GLY A 47 -6.97 8.06 2.43
CA GLY A 47 -8.12 8.03 1.53
C GLY A 47 -8.52 6.62 1.10
N LEU A 48 -7.56 5.73 0.85
CA LEU A 48 -7.82 4.33 0.51
C LEU A 48 -8.36 3.54 1.71
N LEU A 49 -7.88 3.80 2.92
CA LEU A 49 -8.42 3.18 4.13
C LEU A 49 -9.86 3.60 4.40
N ALA A 50 -10.23 4.84 4.06
CA ALA A 50 -11.60 5.36 4.22
C ALA A 50 -12.66 4.59 3.43
N VAL A 51 -12.28 3.99 2.31
CA VAL A 51 -13.17 3.19 1.46
C VAL A 51 -12.97 1.68 1.62
N SER A 52 -12.02 1.27 2.47
CA SER A 52 -11.70 -0.14 2.70
C SER A 52 -12.55 -0.70 3.84
N PRO A 53 -13.34 -1.77 3.62
CA PRO A 53 -14.10 -2.41 4.70
C PRO A 53 -13.19 -3.01 5.78
N LEU A 54 -11.92 -3.25 5.47
CA LEU A 54 -10.97 -3.84 6.41
C LEU A 54 -10.53 -2.87 7.51
N ALA A 55 -10.69 -1.56 7.28
CA ALA A 55 -10.35 -0.50 8.22
C ALA A 55 -11.55 -0.03 9.06
N GLU A 56 -12.73 -0.60 8.83
CA GLU A 56 -13.96 -0.24 9.54
C GLU A 56 -13.81 -0.45 11.06
N GLY A 57 -14.22 0.55 11.83
CA GLY A 57 -14.15 0.53 13.29
C GLY A 57 -12.75 0.71 13.89
N LEU A 58 -11.68 0.78 13.09
CA LEU A 58 -10.31 0.95 13.60
C LEU A 58 -9.98 2.40 13.97
N TYR A 59 -10.64 3.37 13.33
CA TYR A 59 -10.49 4.79 13.58
C TYR A 59 -11.82 5.52 13.39
N LYS A 60 -11.91 6.76 13.89
CA LYS A 60 -13.15 7.55 13.86
C LYS A 60 -13.09 8.77 12.95
N ARG A 61 -11.90 9.35 12.77
CA ARG A 61 -11.68 10.61 12.04
C ARG A 61 -10.45 10.52 11.16
N GLN A 62 -10.44 11.30 10.08
CA GLN A 62 -9.28 11.37 9.20
C GLN A 62 -8.93 12.81 8.81
N ILE A 63 -7.64 13.03 8.56
CA ILE A 63 -7.08 14.27 8.02
C ILE A 63 -6.24 13.92 6.79
N MET A 64 -6.47 14.65 5.71
CA MET A 64 -5.87 14.40 4.39
C MET A 64 -5.22 15.69 3.89
N GLU A 65 -3.90 15.72 3.86
CA GLU A 65 -3.11 16.91 3.53
C GLU A 65 -2.40 16.70 2.19
N SER A 66 -2.58 17.65 1.26
CA SER A 66 -1.84 17.68 -0.02
C SER A 66 -1.92 16.39 -0.86
N GLY A 67 -3.00 15.61 -0.75
CA GLY A 67 -3.21 14.40 -1.53
C GLY A 67 -4.66 13.89 -1.50
N SER A 68 -5.08 13.16 -2.54
CA SER A 68 -6.41 12.57 -2.66
C SER A 68 -6.37 11.18 -3.32
N PRO A 69 -7.18 10.20 -2.89
CA PRO A 69 -7.18 8.85 -3.48
C PRO A 69 -7.68 8.83 -4.92
N ILE A 70 -8.33 9.90 -5.41
CA ILE A 70 -8.83 9.98 -6.78
C ILE A 70 -7.70 9.90 -7.82
N PHE A 71 -6.50 10.34 -7.47
CA PHE A 71 -5.33 10.26 -8.36
C PHE A 71 -4.88 8.81 -8.61
N LEU A 72 -5.25 7.88 -7.73
CA LEU A 72 -4.94 6.45 -7.88
C LEU A 72 -6.00 5.68 -8.67
N ALA A 73 -7.20 6.25 -8.88
CA ALA A 73 -8.26 5.61 -9.68
C ALA A 73 -7.88 5.43 -11.16
N ALA A 74 -6.85 6.14 -11.63
CA ALA A 74 -6.30 6.03 -12.97
C ALA A 74 -5.19 4.96 -13.10
N GLU A 75 -4.82 4.24 -12.04
CA GLU A 75 -3.76 3.22 -12.12
C GLU A 75 -4.19 2.02 -12.98
N ASN A 76 -3.50 1.85 -14.10
CA ASN A 76 -3.65 0.68 -14.96
C ASN A 76 -2.60 -0.38 -14.60
N ASN A 77 -3.06 -1.55 -14.14
CA ASN A 77 -2.19 -2.70 -13.81
C ASN A 77 -1.21 -3.07 -14.93
N THR A 78 -1.53 -2.78 -16.18
CA THR A 78 -0.67 -3.06 -17.35
C THR A 78 0.62 -2.23 -17.34
N GLN A 79 0.52 -0.92 -17.06
CA GLN A 79 1.70 -0.04 -16.97
C GLN A 79 2.60 -0.45 -15.81
N ASN A 80 1.94 -0.83 -14.73
CA ASN A 80 2.49 -1.19 -13.46
C ASN A 80 3.27 -2.54 -13.57
N LEU A 81 2.76 -3.48 -14.38
CA LEU A 81 3.45 -4.73 -14.75
C LEU A 81 4.66 -4.46 -15.67
N ALA A 82 4.52 -3.58 -16.66
CA ALA A 82 5.61 -3.22 -17.56
C ALA A 82 6.78 -2.57 -16.80
N LEU A 83 6.49 -1.71 -15.83
CA LEU A 83 7.51 -1.12 -14.98
C LEU A 83 8.15 -2.16 -14.04
N SER A 84 7.37 -3.11 -13.52
CA SER A 84 7.92 -4.26 -12.79
C SER A 84 8.92 -5.06 -13.61
N GLN A 85 8.56 -5.37 -14.87
CA GLN A 85 9.41 -6.08 -15.81
C GLN A 85 10.72 -5.32 -16.08
N ARG A 86 10.66 -4.01 -16.36
CA ARG A 86 11.86 -3.19 -16.59
C ARG A 86 12.81 -3.20 -15.39
N VAL A 87 12.27 -3.11 -14.18
CA VAL A 87 13.11 -3.19 -12.97
C VAL A 87 13.77 -4.57 -12.87
N ALA A 88 13.05 -5.64 -13.18
CA ALA A 88 13.62 -6.99 -13.18
C ALA A 88 14.73 -7.16 -14.23
N GLU A 89 14.57 -6.58 -15.42
CA GLU A 89 15.60 -6.57 -16.46
C GLU A 89 16.85 -5.80 -16.04
N MET A 90 16.68 -4.61 -15.44
CA MET A 90 17.81 -3.78 -14.99
C MET A 90 18.68 -4.45 -13.94
N VAL A 91 18.10 -5.32 -13.12
CA VAL A 91 18.84 -6.06 -12.08
C VAL A 91 19.26 -7.47 -12.54
N GLY A 92 19.03 -7.81 -13.81
CA GLY A 92 19.42 -9.11 -14.39
C GLY A 92 18.54 -10.29 -14.00
N CYS A 93 17.38 -10.03 -13.39
CA CYS A 93 16.40 -11.06 -13.00
C CYS A 93 15.35 -11.36 -14.08
N ALA A 94 15.34 -10.61 -15.19
CA ALA A 94 14.45 -10.84 -16.31
C ALA A 94 15.11 -10.52 -17.65
N SER A 95 14.54 -11.03 -18.73
CA SER A 95 14.95 -10.79 -20.11
C SER A 95 13.73 -10.83 -21.04
N PRO A 96 13.86 -10.47 -22.33
CA PRO A 96 12.75 -10.54 -23.29
C PRO A 96 12.13 -11.95 -23.41
N THR A 97 12.90 -13.01 -23.17
CA THR A 97 12.44 -14.41 -23.23
C THR A 97 12.08 -14.99 -21.85
N PHE A 98 12.44 -14.30 -20.76
CA PHE A 98 12.18 -14.71 -19.37
C PHE A 98 11.60 -13.52 -18.61
N ASN A 99 10.27 -13.43 -18.60
CA ASN A 99 9.55 -12.25 -18.12
C ASN A 99 8.58 -12.55 -16.97
N ILE A 100 8.16 -11.49 -16.27
CA ILE A 100 7.29 -11.55 -15.09
C ILE A 100 5.86 -12.02 -15.40
N LYS A 101 5.41 -11.94 -16.65
CA LYS A 101 4.06 -12.37 -17.05
C LYS A 101 4.00 -13.89 -17.19
N ASP A 102 5.01 -14.48 -17.81
CA ASP A 102 5.06 -15.90 -18.12
C ASP A 102 5.72 -16.72 -16.99
N TYR A 103 6.69 -16.13 -16.29
CA TYR A 103 7.45 -16.78 -15.21
C TYR A 103 7.48 -15.95 -13.91
N PRO A 104 6.32 -15.60 -13.32
CA PRO A 104 6.27 -14.71 -12.16
C PRO A 104 7.02 -15.24 -10.93
N GLY A 105 6.94 -16.55 -10.65
CA GLY A 105 7.59 -17.16 -9.48
C GLY A 105 9.11 -17.02 -9.51
N PRO A 106 9.79 -17.58 -10.54
CA PRO A 106 11.24 -17.48 -10.69
C PRO A 106 11.76 -16.05 -10.76
N VAL A 107 11.07 -15.16 -11.48
CA VAL A 107 11.47 -13.74 -11.58
C VAL A 107 11.37 -13.05 -10.21
N VAL A 108 10.29 -13.28 -9.47
CA VAL A 108 10.11 -12.68 -8.13
C VAL A 108 11.06 -13.29 -7.10
N GLU A 109 11.41 -14.57 -7.22
CA GLU A 109 12.40 -15.22 -6.35
C GLU A 109 13.80 -14.62 -6.54
N CYS A 110 14.20 -14.36 -7.78
CA CYS A 110 15.46 -13.65 -8.06
C CYS A 110 15.49 -12.22 -7.49
N LEU A 111 14.33 -11.56 -7.43
CA LEU A 111 14.20 -10.20 -6.90
C LEU A 111 14.23 -10.09 -5.37
N ARG A 112 14.21 -11.21 -4.63
CA ARG A 112 14.26 -11.24 -3.16
C ARG A 112 15.69 -11.18 -2.66
#